data_AF-A0A379GBR0-F1
#
_entry.id   AF-A0A379GBR0-F1
#
_cell.length_a   1.000
_cell.length_b   1.000
_cell.length_c   1.000
_cell.angle_alpha   90.00
_cell.angle_beta   90.00
_cell.angle_gamma   90.00
#
_symmetry.space_group_name_H-M   'P 1'
#
loop_
_entity.id
_entity.type
_entity.pdbx_description
1 polymer ?
#
loop_
_entity_poly.entity_id
_entity_poly.type
_entity_poly.pdbx_seq_one_letter_code
_entity_poly.pdbx_strand_id
1 'polypeptide(L)' 'MIFGELYRHGSDWKFKAVGQGFAGGLGALAAQHGVNI' A
#
# COMPACT_ATOMS: atom_id res chain seq x y z
N MET A 1 1.44 1.46 8.63
CA MET A 1 0.74 0.17 8.47
C MET A 1 0.04 0.21 7.12
N ILE A 2 0.15 -0.85 6.34
CA ILE A 2 -0.62 -1.03 5.10
C ILE A 2 -1.92 -1.72 5.47
N PHE A 3 -3.03 -0.98 5.40
CA PHE A 3 -4.36 -1.47 5.76
C PHE A 3 -4.88 -2.48 4.73
N GLY A 4 -4.72 -2.15 3.45
CA GLY A 4 -5.13 -3.01 2.35
C GLY A 4 -4.69 -2.47 1.01
N GLU A 5 -4.88 -3.29 -0.01
CA GLU A 5 -4.51 -3.00 -1.40
C GLU A 5 -5.74 -3.10 -2.28
N LEU A 6 -5.89 -2.14 -3.19
CA LEU A 6 -6.86 -2.21 -4.28
C LEU A 6 -6.11 -2.59 -5.55
N TYR A 7 -6.49 -3.70 -6.18
CA TYR A 7 -5.81 -4.20 -7.36
C TYR A 7 -6.80 -4.50 -8.49
N ARG A 8 -6.29 -4.41 -9.73
CA ARG A 8 -7.09 -4.72 -10.92
C ARG A 8 -7.15 -6.23 -11.10
N HIS A 9 -8.35 -6.75 -11.33
CA HIS A 9 -8.59 -8.16 -11.62
C HIS A 9 -9.43 -8.25 -12.90
N GLY A 10 -8.74 -8.32 -14.05
CA GLY A 10 -9.38 -8.19 -15.35
C GLY A 10 -9.93 -6.78 -15.57
N SER A 11 -11.23 -6.67 -15.87
CA SER A 11 -11.95 -5.41 -16.01
C SER A 11 -12.48 -4.84 -14.69
N ASP A 12 -12.25 -5.51 -13.56
CA ASP A 12 -12.81 -5.13 -12.26
C ASP A 12 -11.72 -4.76 -11.25
N TRP A 13 -12.15 -4.12 -10.15
CA TRP A 13 -11.30 -3.80 -9.02
C TRP A 13 -11.62 -4.73 -7.86
N LYS A 14 -10.58 -5.24 -7.19
CA LYS A 14 -10.70 -6.08 -5.99
C LYS A 14 -9.92 -5.47 -4.85
N PHE A 15 -10.50 -5.52 -3.66
CA PHE A 15 -9.85 -5.10 -2.42
C PHE A 15 -9.29 -6.32 -1.68
N LYS A 16 -8.08 -6.18 -1.15
CA LYS A 16 -7.43 -7.16 -0.28
C LYS A 16 -7.05 -6.49 1.03
N ALA A 17 -7.56 -7.00 2.15
CA ALA A 17 -7.08 -6.62 3.47
C ALA A 17 -5.68 -7.22 3.68
N VAL A 18 -4.71 -6.40 4.10
CA VAL A 18 -3.30 -6.83 4.28
C VAL A 18 -2.90 -6.77 5.75
N GLY A 19 -3.13 -5.66 6.44
CA GLY A 19 -2.83 -5.54 7.87
C GLY A 19 -1.33 -5.61 8.22
N GLN A 20 -0.44 -5.19 7.33
CA GLN A 20 1.01 -5.29 7.54
C GLN A 20 1.59 -4.04 8.21
N GLY A 21 2.29 -4.23 9.33
CA GLY A 21 3.08 -3.19 9.97
C GLY A 21 4.26 -2.76 9.11
N PHE A 22 4.62 -1.48 9.16
CA PHE A 22 5.80 -0.96 8.43
C PHE A 22 6.79 -0.35 9.41
N ALA A 23 7.92 -1.02 9.61
CA ALA A 23 9.02 -0.56 10.47
C ALA A 23 9.78 0.57 9.74
N GLY A 24 9.43 1.83 10.05
CA GLY A 24 9.96 3.02 9.37
C GLY A 24 8.97 4.17 9.26
N GLY A 25 7.69 3.95 9.63
CA GLY A 25 6.66 5.00 9.60
C GLY A 25 6.23 5.37 8.18
N LEU A 26 5.48 6.47 8.06
CA LEU A 26 4.87 6.91 6.80
C LEU A 26 5.92 7.43 5.79
N GLY A 27 6.95 8.15 6.26
CA GLY A 27 7.96 8.75 5.38
C GLY A 27 8.79 7.69 4.63
N ALA A 28 9.24 6.65 5.33
CA ALA A 28 9.98 5.55 4.69
C ALA A 28 9.11 4.75 3.73
N LEU A 29 7.83 4.55 4.06
CA LEU A 29 6.84 3.94 3.16
C LEU A 29 6.66 4.78 1.89
N ALA A 30 6.47 6.10 2.02
CA ALA A 30 6.29 7.02 0.90
C ALA A 30 7.50 7.01 -0.04
N ALA A 31 8.72 7.08 0.51
CA ALA A 31 9.96 7.03 -0.26
C ALA A 31 10.11 5.70 -1.04
N GLN A 32 9.78 4.56 -0.42
CA GLN A 32 9.82 3.25 -1.10
C GLN A 32 8.80 3.13 -2.23
N HIS A 33 7.66 3.81 -2.12
CA HIS A 33 6.66 3.89 -3.19
C HIS A 33 6.97 5.00 -4.21
N GLY A 34 8.13 5.65 -4.13
CA GLY A 34 8.57 6.68 -5.08
C GLY A 34 7.84 8.01 -4.95
N VAL A 35 7.17 8.25 -3.83
CA VAL A 35 6.50 9.51 -3.55
C VAL A 35 7.57 10.55 -3.19
N ASN A 36 7.57 11.67 -3.91
CA ASN A 36 8.36 12.83 -3.53
C ASN A 36 7.61 13.58 -2.43
N ILE A 37 8.10 13.50 -1.20
CA ILE A 37 7.51 14.11 0.01
C ILE A 37 8.28 15.35 0.47
#